data_AF-A0A6I2ZQ92-F1
#
_entry.id   AF-A0A6I2ZQ92-F1
#
_cell.length_a   1.000
_cell.length_b   1.000
_cell.length_c   1.000
_cell.angle_alpha   90.00
_cell.angle_beta   90.00
_cell.angle_gamma   90.00
#
_symmetry.space_group_name_H-M   'P 1'
#
loop_
_entity.id
_entity.type
_entity.pdbx_description
1 polymer ?
#
loop_
_entity_poly.entity_id
_entity_poly.type
_entity_poly.pdbx_seq_one_letter_code
_entity_poly.pdbx_strand_id
1 'polypeptide(L)'
;TLIEAGYQPEVAYFECLHELKLIVDLMYEGGIAKQRWSVSDTAEYGDYVSGPRVIDESVKVNMKAVLTDIQNGAFAERFIADQDAGAPEFKALRAKGEQHPIEATGRDLRALMSWVQSGDSDYVEGTATR
;
A
#
# COMPACT_ATOMS: atom_id res chain seq x y z
N THR A 1 -2.87 -13.02 3.00
CA THR A 1 -3.94 -13.72 2.25
C THR A 1 -3.43 -14.67 1.18
N LEU A 2 -2.90 -14.22 0.03
CA LEU A 2 -2.53 -15.14 -1.07
C LEU A 2 -1.38 -16.10 -0.69
N ILE A 3 -0.28 -15.59 -0.15
CA ILE A 3 0.85 -16.44 0.26
C ILE A 3 0.42 -17.45 1.34
N GLU A 4 -0.39 -17.02 2.32
CA GLU A 4 -0.93 -17.90 3.37
C GLU A 4 -1.85 -18.99 2.81
N ALA A 5 -2.52 -18.73 1.67
CA ALA A 5 -3.31 -19.70 0.94
C ALA A 5 -2.48 -20.61 0.01
N GLY A 6 -1.15 -20.45 -0.02
CA GLY A 6 -0.23 -21.29 -0.78
C GLY A 6 0.10 -20.81 -2.20
N TYR A 7 -0.30 -19.58 -2.56
CA TYR A 7 0.12 -18.99 -3.83
C TYR A 7 1.58 -18.53 -3.78
N GLN A 8 2.26 -18.54 -4.94
CA GLN A 8 3.65 -18.10 -5.04
C GLN A 8 3.78 -16.61 -4.68
N PRO A 9 4.82 -16.21 -3.92
CA PRO A 9 5.05 -14.82 -3.55
C PRO A 9 5.10 -13.87 -4.75
N GLU A 10 5.68 -14.31 -5.87
CA GLU A 10 5.82 -13.50 -7.09
C GLU A 10 4.46 -13.20 -7.72
N VAL A 11 3.59 -14.20 -7.79
CA VAL A 11 2.21 -14.02 -8.26
C VAL A 11 1.47 -13.06 -7.34
N ALA A 12 1.57 -13.27 -6.02
CA ALA A 12 0.94 -12.37 -5.06
C ALA A 12 1.45 -10.92 -5.18
N TYR A 13 2.74 -10.72 -5.45
CA TYR A 13 3.32 -9.40 -5.66
C TYR A 13 2.76 -8.72 -6.92
N PHE A 14 2.66 -9.45 -8.03
CA PHE A 14 2.10 -8.89 -9.27
C PHE A 14 0.65 -8.45 -9.08
N GLU A 15 -0.19 -9.35 -8.56
CA GLU A 15 -1.63 -9.15 -8.40
C GLU A 15 -2.00 -8.10 -7.35
N CYS A 16 -1.22 -7.99 -6.25
CA CYS A 16 -1.58 -7.13 -5.12
C CYS A 16 -0.80 -5.82 -5.04
N LEU A 17 0.29 -5.65 -5.80
CA LEU A 17 1.09 -4.43 -5.77
C LEU A 17 1.50 -3.93 -7.16
N HIS A 18 2.10 -4.76 -8.01
CA HIS A 18 2.59 -4.30 -9.32
C HIS A 18 1.45 -3.72 -10.18
N GLU A 19 0.34 -4.45 -10.29
CA GLU A 19 -0.80 -4.04 -11.12
C GLU A 19 -1.61 -2.88 -10.51
N LEU A 20 -1.45 -2.61 -9.22
CA LEU A 20 -2.13 -1.49 -8.57
C LEU A 20 -1.76 -0.16 -9.23
N LYS A 21 -0.50 -0.01 -9.68
CA LYS A 21 -0.07 1.18 -10.41
C LYS A 21 -0.90 1.42 -11.67
N LEU A 22 -1.14 0.37 -12.47
CA LEU A 22 -1.92 0.49 -13.70
C LEU A 22 -3.37 0.91 -13.42
N ILE A 23 -4.01 0.30 -12.43
CA ILE A 23 -5.38 0.64 -12.02
C ILE A 23 -5.46 2.10 -11.55
N VAL A 24 -4.51 2.54 -10.73
CA VAL A 24 -4.46 3.91 -10.23
C VAL A 24 -4.13 4.91 -11.35
N ASP A 25 -3.25 4.57 -12.29
CA ASP A 25 -2.96 5.42 -13.46
C ASP A 25 -4.24 5.65 -14.29
N LEU A 26 -5.05 4.61 -14.54
CA LEU A 26 -6.34 4.75 -15.23
C LEU A 26 -7.31 5.66 -14.47
N MET A 27 -7.36 5.54 -13.15
CA MET A 27 -8.17 6.41 -12.29
C MET A 27 -7.67 7.86 -12.32
N TYR A 28 -6.36 8.08 -12.34
CA TYR A 28 -5.78 9.41 -12.45
C TYR A 28 -6.13 10.05 -13.80
N GLU A 29 -6.04 9.29 -14.89
CA GLU A 29 -6.27 9.80 -16.23
C GLU A 29 -7.75 10.09 -16.56
N GLY A 30 -8.71 9.48 -15.86
CA GLY A 30 -10.13 9.63 -16.21
C GLY A 30 -11.15 9.19 -15.16
N GLY A 31 -10.74 9.08 -13.90
CA GLY A 31 -11.59 8.69 -12.78
C GLY A 31 -11.97 7.21 -12.77
N ILE A 32 -12.77 6.84 -11.77
CA ILE A 32 -13.24 5.45 -11.55
C ILE A 32 -14.00 4.93 -12.77
N ALA A 33 -14.75 5.77 -13.47
CA ALA A 33 -15.49 5.38 -14.67
C ALA A 33 -14.55 4.93 -15.80
N LYS A 34 -13.44 5.65 -16.05
CA LYS A 34 -12.43 5.22 -17.04
C LYS A 34 -11.77 3.91 -16.61
N GLN A 35 -11.42 3.78 -15.34
CA GLN A 35 -10.84 2.54 -14.82
C GLN A 35 -11.77 1.34 -15.06
N ARG A 36 -13.06 1.47 -14.72
CA ARG A 36 -14.07 0.40 -14.91
C ARG A 36 -14.34 0.10 -16.38
N TRP A 37 -14.41 1.12 -17.23
CA TRP A 37 -14.50 0.95 -18.68
C TRP A 37 -13.29 0.23 -19.29
N SER A 38 -12.12 0.31 -18.65
CA SER A 38 -10.87 -0.27 -19.17
C SER A 38 -10.63 -1.72 -18.72
N VAL A 39 -11.24 -2.16 -17.62
CA VAL A 39 -11.11 -3.54 -17.14
C VAL A 39 -12.18 -4.44 -17.76
N SER A 40 -12.00 -5.76 -17.67
CA SER A 40 -13.03 -6.70 -18.15
C SER A 40 -14.32 -6.63 -17.32
N ASP A 41 -15.46 -6.98 -17.93
CA ASP A 41 -16.75 -7.10 -17.25
C ASP A 41 -16.70 -8.00 -16.01
N THR A 42 -15.88 -9.07 -16.03
CA THR A 42 -15.67 -9.96 -14.88
C THR A 42 -15.02 -9.22 -13.70
N ALA A 43 -14.02 -8.38 -13.98
CA ALA A 43 -13.32 -7.60 -12.96
C ALA A 43 -14.23 -6.47 -12.42
N GLU A 44 -14.97 -5.80 -13.30
CA GLU A 44 -15.94 -4.77 -12.90
C GLU A 44 -17.05 -5.36 -12.02
N TYR A 45 -17.64 -6.49 -12.42
CA TYR A 45 -18.63 -7.19 -11.60
C TYR A 45 -18.03 -7.60 -10.24
N GLY A 46 -16.81 -8.13 -10.24
CA GLY A 46 -16.06 -8.49 -9.04
C GLY A 46 -15.85 -7.31 -8.08
N ASP A 47 -15.46 -6.15 -8.60
CA ASP A 47 -15.35 -4.88 -7.86
C ASP A 47 -16.68 -4.56 -7.16
N TYR A 48 -17.79 -4.48 -7.92
CA TYR A 48 -19.09 -4.12 -7.33
C TYR A 48 -19.54 -5.01 -6.19
N VAL A 49 -19.33 -6.33 -6.30
CA VAL A 49 -19.84 -7.28 -5.30
C VAL A 49 -18.87 -7.58 -4.17
N SER A 50 -17.57 -7.36 -4.38
CA SER A 50 -16.52 -7.69 -3.40
C SER A 50 -15.91 -6.47 -2.72
N GLY A 51 -15.84 -5.32 -3.39
CA GLY A 51 -15.33 -4.08 -2.83
C GLY A 51 -16.01 -3.69 -1.51
N PRO A 52 -17.35 -3.59 -1.46
CA PRO A 52 -18.09 -3.29 -0.22
C PRO A 52 -18.00 -4.38 0.86
N ARG A 53 -17.55 -5.59 0.55
CA ARG A 53 -17.30 -6.65 1.54
C ARG A 53 -15.94 -6.49 2.23
N VAL A 54 -14.99 -5.83 1.56
CA VAL A 54 -13.65 -5.52 2.10
C VAL A 54 -13.66 -4.14 2.76
N ILE A 55 -14.23 -3.15 2.08
CA ILE A 55 -14.38 -1.77 2.55
C ILE A 55 -15.86 -1.54 2.89
N ASP A 56 -16.27 -2.07 4.05
CA ASP A 56 -17.63 -1.93 4.57
C ASP A 56 -17.81 -0.64 5.42
N GLU A 57 -19.00 -0.46 6.00
CA GLU A 57 -19.28 0.70 6.87
C GLU A 57 -18.39 0.78 8.12
N SER A 58 -17.86 -0.36 8.61
CA SER A 58 -16.94 -0.36 9.75
C SER A 58 -15.63 0.35 9.40
N VAL A 59 -15.17 0.24 8.16
CA VAL A 59 -13.98 0.95 7.68
C VAL A 59 -14.22 2.46 7.70
N LYS A 60 -15.43 2.92 7.35
CA LYS A 60 -15.79 4.35 7.43
C LYS A 60 -15.86 4.86 8.87
N VAL A 61 -16.26 4.03 9.82
CA VAL A 61 -16.20 4.36 11.26
C VAL A 61 -14.74 4.53 11.69
N ASN A 62 -13.84 3.62 11.28
CA ASN A 62 -12.40 3.73 11.57
C ASN A 62 -11.80 5.01 10.96
N MET A 63 -12.17 5.35 9.72
CA MET A 63 -11.73 6.60 9.08
C MET A 63 -12.14 7.85 9.87
N LYS A 64 -13.36 7.87 10.44
CA LYS A 64 -13.82 8.97 11.31
C LYS A 64 -13.08 9.05 12.63
N ALA A 65 -12.73 7.90 13.22
CA ALA A 65 -11.91 7.85 14.43
C ALA A 65 -10.51 8.42 14.16
N VAL A 66 -9.85 8.00 13.07
CA VAL A 66 -8.55 8.55 12.65
C VAL A 66 -8.65 10.07 12.42
N LEU A 67 -9.70 10.55 11.77
CA LEU A 67 -9.91 11.99 11.57
C LEU A 67 -10.08 12.73 12.90
N THR A 68 -10.78 12.12 13.87
CA THR A 68 -10.99 12.70 15.20
C THR A 68 -9.65 12.86 15.93
N ASP A 69 -8.79 11.84 15.90
CA ASP A 69 -7.44 11.87 16.52
C ASP A 69 -6.51 12.90 15.87
N ILE A 70 -6.71 13.19 14.57
CA ILE A 70 -6.01 14.27 13.88
C ILE A 70 -6.54 15.63 14.34
N GLN A 71 -7.87 15.82 14.33
CA GLN A 71 -8.50 17.11 14.64
C GLN A 71 -8.35 17.54 16.10
N ASN A 72 -8.33 16.58 17.02
CA ASN A 72 -8.17 16.84 18.45
C ASN A 72 -6.70 16.93 18.89
N GLY A 73 -5.74 16.69 17.99
CA GLY A 73 -4.29 16.79 18.26
C GLY A 73 -3.62 15.53 18.80
N ALA A 74 -4.36 14.46 19.11
CA ALA A 74 -3.82 13.23 19.70
C ALA A 74 -2.74 12.57 18.82
N PHE A 75 -2.93 12.56 17.48
CA PHE A 75 -1.91 12.04 16.57
C PHE A 75 -0.60 12.84 16.65
N ALA A 76 -0.71 14.17 16.63
CA ALA A 76 0.46 15.06 16.66
C ALA A 76 1.20 14.94 17.99
N GLU A 77 0.47 14.89 19.12
CA GLU A 77 1.05 14.70 20.45
C GLU A 77 1.84 13.39 20.54
N ARG A 78 1.25 12.26 20.11
CA ARG A 78 1.93 10.96 20.11
C ARG A 78 3.17 10.96 19.23
N PHE A 79 3.06 11.51 18.01
CA PHE A 79 4.18 11.53 17.08
C PHE A 79 5.34 12.37 17.62
N ILE A 80 5.08 13.58 18.12
CA ILE A 80 6.13 14.44 18.70
C ILE A 80 6.74 13.80 19.94
N ALA A 81 5.93 13.23 20.85
CA ALA A 81 6.44 12.54 22.03
C ALA A 81 7.36 11.36 21.65
N ASP A 82 7.02 10.59 20.61
CA ASP A 82 7.90 9.53 20.10
C ASP A 82 9.20 10.11 19.52
N GLN A 83 9.14 11.17 18.71
CA GLN A 83 10.33 11.82 18.15
C GLN A 83 11.25 12.38 19.24
N ASP A 84 10.71 13.07 20.25
CA ASP A 84 11.45 13.62 21.38
C ASP A 84 12.14 12.52 22.22
N ALA A 85 11.53 11.33 22.27
CA ALA A 85 12.11 10.14 22.90
C ALA A 85 13.16 9.42 22.02
N GLY A 86 13.48 9.95 20.83
CA GLY A 86 14.42 9.34 19.89
C GLY A 86 13.79 8.36 18.89
N ALA A 87 12.48 8.47 18.68
CA ALA A 87 11.65 7.72 17.73
C ALA A 87 11.60 6.18 17.92
N PRO A 88 11.52 5.64 19.15
CA PRO A 88 11.51 4.20 19.36
C PRO A 88 10.32 3.49 18.68
N GLU A 89 9.11 4.05 18.75
CA GLU A 89 7.94 3.47 18.11
C GLU A 89 8.07 3.55 16.59
N PHE A 90 8.39 4.73 16.05
CA PHE A 90 8.48 4.93 14.61
C PHE A 90 9.57 4.06 13.97
N LYS A 91 10.74 3.90 14.61
CA LYS A 91 11.81 3.00 14.15
C LYS A 91 11.37 1.54 14.16
N ALA A 92 10.64 1.10 15.19
CA ALA A 92 10.13 -0.27 15.27
C ALA A 92 9.08 -0.54 14.17
N LEU A 93 8.15 0.40 13.94
CA LEU A 93 7.17 0.31 12.86
C LEU A 93 7.85 0.25 11.48
N ARG A 94 8.86 1.08 11.26
CA ARG A 94 9.65 1.08 10.03
C ARG A 94 10.35 -0.25 9.79
N ALA A 95 11.12 -0.72 10.77
CA ALA A 95 11.85 -1.99 10.67
C ALA A 95 10.91 -3.17 10.39
N LYS A 96 9.73 -3.18 11.01
CA LYS A 96 8.69 -4.19 10.73
C LYS A 96 8.19 -4.12 9.28
N GLY A 97 8.01 -2.93 8.73
CA GLY A 97 7.61 -2.73 7.33
C GLY A 97 8.67 -3.22 6.35
N GLU A 98 9.93 -2.83 6.56
CA GLU A 98 11.08 -3.22 5.73
C GLU A 98 11.31 -4.75 5.72
N GLN A 99 10.96 -5.44 6.80
CA GLN A 99 11.07 -6.90 6.93
C GLN A 99 9.90 -7.67 6.33
N HIS A 100 8.86 -7.00 5.82
CA HIS A 100 7.71 -7.68 5.26
C HIS A 100 8.12 -8.49 4.00
N PRO A 101 7.64 -9.74 3.82
CA PRO A 101 8.07 -10.61 2.70
C PRO A 101 7.86 -10.02 1.29
N ILE A 102 6.92 -9.07 1.17
CA ILE A 102 6.67 -8.34 -0.08
C ILE A 102 7.89 -7.54 -0.54
N GLU A 103 8.71 -7.04 0.38
CA GLU A 103 9.88 -6.21 0.07
C GLU A 103 10.99 -7.02 -0.58
N ALA A 104 11.29 -8.21 -0.05
CA ALA A 104 12.27 -9.12 -0.64
C ALA A 104 11.83 -9.56 -2.04
N THR A 105 10.60 -10.07 -2.15
CA THR A 105 10.01 -10.51 -3.43
C THR A 105 10.00 -9.36 -4.45
N GLY A 106 9.58 -8.18 -4.02
CA GLY A 106 9.48 -7.01 -4.89
C GLY A 106 10.82 -6.50 -5.40
N ARG A 107 11.85 -6.48 -4.55
CA ARG A 107 13.21 -6.11 -4.95
C ARG A 107 13.75 -7.03 -6.03
N ASP A 108 13.61 -8.34 -5.84
CA ASP A 108 14.09 -9.33 -6.81
C ASP A 108 13.34 -9.18 -8.15
N LEU A 109 12.02 -8.98 -8.11
CA LEU A 109 11.22 -8.78 -9.32
C LEU A 109 11.52 -7.45 -10.02
N ARG A 110 11.63 -6.33 -9.29
CA ARG A 110 11.91 -5.02 -9.87
C ARG A 110 13.30 -4.97 -10.51
N ALA A 111 14.28 -5.69 -9.98
CA ALA A 111 15.62 -5.79 -10.58
C ALA A 111 15.61 -6.43 -11.99
N LEU A 112 14.59 -7.22 -12.33
CA LEU A 112 14.41 -7.84 -13.64
C LEU A 112 13.66 -6.93 -14.63
N MET A 113 13.05 -5.84 -14.15
CA MET A 113 12.23 -4.94 -14.96
C MET A 113 13.11 -3.80 -15.50
N SER A 114 13.62 -3.93 -16.73
CA SER A 114 14.55 -2.95 -17.33
C SER A 114 14.01 -1.52 -17.44
N TRP A 115 12.69 -1.34 -17.35
CA TRP A 115 12.02 -0.04 -17.38
C TRP A 115 11.84 0.59 -16.00
N VAL A 116 12.11 -0.14 -14.92
CA VAL A 116 12.11 0.37 -13.55
C VAL A 116 13.52 0.87 -13.24
N GLN A 117 13.75 2.17 -13.40
CA GLN A 117 15.04 2.79 -13.07
C GLN A 117 15.09 3.14 -11.57
N SER A 118 16.18 2.77 -10.91
CA SER A 118 16.56 3.30 -9.59
C SER A 118 17.18 4.69 -9.79
N GLY A 119 16.32 5.72 -9.82
CA GLY A 119 16.71 7.11 -10.12
C GLY A 119 17.11 7.96 -8.92
N ASP A 120 16.93 7.46 -7.69
CA ASP A 120 17.09 8.23 -6.47
C ASP A 120 18.49 8.02 -5.89
N SER A 121 19.36 9.03 -6.03
CA SER A 121 20.76 8.95 -5.56
C SER A 121 20.90 8.90 -4.04
N ASP A 122 19.84 9.23 -3.30
CA ASP A 122 19.75 9.28 -1.84
C ASP A 122 18.92 8.13 -1.24
N TYR A 123 18.39 7.23 -2.08
CA TYR A 123 17.60 6.08 -1.64
C TYR A 123 18.43 4.79 -1.59
N VAL A 124 18.25 4.00 -0.53
CA VAL A 124 18.80 2.65 -0.42
C VAL A 124 17.67 1.63 -0.49
N GLU A 125 17.69 0.80 -1.54
CA GLU A 125 16.67 -0.23 -1.83
C GLU A 125 16.38 -1.10 -0.59
N GLY A 126 15.11 -1.16 -0.20
CA GLY A 126 14.65 -1.93 0.96
C GLY A 126 14.76 -1.22 2.31
N THR A 127 15.15 0.06 2.33
CA THR A 127 15.13 0.88 3.54
C THR A 127 14.20 2.07 3.36
N ALA A 128 13.43 2.42 4.38
CA ALA A 128 12.57 3.61 4.43
C ALA A 128 13.25 4.76 5.20
N THR A 129 14.55 4.65 5.44
CA THR A 129 15.36 5.73 6.01
C THR A 129 15.72 6.71 4.90
N ARG A 130 15.56 8.00 5.18
CA ARG A 130 15.95 9.12 4.31
C ARG A 130 17.22 9.76 4.85
#